data_AF-A0A8T8WBG0-F1
#
_entry.id   AF-A0A8T8WBG0-F1
#
_cell.length_a   1.000
_cell.length_b   1.000
_cell.length_c   1.000
_cell.angle_alpha   90.00
_cell.angle_beta   90.00
_cell.angle_gamma   90.00
#
_symmetry.space_group_name_H-M   'P 1'
#
loop_
_entity.id
_entity.type
_entity.pdbx_description
1 polymer ?
#
loop_
_entity_poly.entity_id
_entity_poly.type
_entity_poly.pdbx_seq_one_letter_code
_entity_poly.pdbx_strand_id
1 'polypeptide(L)' 'MSLEMEFHCPDCGEPQDFWRVAAMTLHLGEKTKWRCNDCDYGLTRINGDRADPIEA' A
#
# COMPACT_ATOMS: atom_id res chain seq x y z
N MET A 1 12.16 -6.38 6.01
CA MET A 1 11.04 -5.57 5.50
C MET A 1 9.79 -6.41 5.57
N SER A 2 8.73 -5.94 6.21
CA SER A 2 7.47 -6.69 6.31
C SER A 2 6.84 -6.86 4.93
N LEU A 3 6.19 -8.00 4.69
CA LEU A 3 5.36 -8.25 3.52
C LEU A 3 3.89 -7.90 3.76
N GLU A 4 3.54 -7.60 5.02
CA GLU A 4 2.18 -7.33 5.45
C GLU A 4 2.14 -6.05 6.28
N MET A 5 1.01 -5.35 6.23
CA MET A 5 0.73 -4.19 7.07
C MET A 5 -0.78 -4.01 7.26
N GLU A 6 -1.16 -3.38 8.36
CA GLU A 6 -2.56 -2.98 8.60
C GLU A 6 -2.79 -1.53 8.11
N PHE A 7 -3.89 -1.31 7.40
CA PHE A 7 -4.28 0.03 6.93
C PHE A 7 -5.81 0.14 6.81
N HIS A 8 -6.36 1.33 7.07
CA HIS A 8 -7.79 1.58 6.87
C HIS A 8 -8.12 1.61 5.38
N CYS A 9 -8.82 0.58 4.90
CA CYS A 9 -9.20 0.47 3.50
C CYS A 9 -10.40 1.39 3.20
N PRO A 10 -10.28 2.36 2.28
CA PRO A 10 -11.40 3.24 1.93
C PRO A 10 -12.59 2.50 1.31
N ASP A 11 -12.32 1.40 0.59
CA ASP A 11 -13.36 0.63 -0.09
C ASP A 11 -14.10 -0.31 0.87
N CYS A 12 -13.41 -0.91 1.84
CA CYS A 12 -14.04 -1.76 2.86
C CYS A 12 -14.67 -0.94 4.00
N GLY A 13 -14.16 0.27 4.25
CA GLY A 13 -14.61 1.13 5.35
C GLY A 13 -14.09 0.72 6.73
N GLU A 14 -13.10 -0.17 6.80
CA GLU A 14 -12.52 -0.68 8.04
C GLU A 14 -11.01 -0.97 7.91
N PRO A 15 -10.27 -1.13 9.03
CA PRO A 15 -8.87 -1.57 9.02
C PRO A 15 -8.75 -2.98 8.45
N GLN A 16 -7.99 -3.13 7.37
CA GLN A 16 -7.72 -4.41 6.74
C GLN A 16 -6.22 -4.68 6.68
N ASP A 17 -5.89 -5.96 6.49
CA ASP A 17 -4.54 -6.37 6.13
C ASP A 17 -4.26 -6.10 4.66
N PHE A 18 -3.05 -5.62 4.40
CA PHE A 18 -2.51 -5.35 3.08
C PHE A 18 -1.24 -6.13 2.87
N TRP A 19 -1.10 -6.75 1.70
CA TRP A 19 0.11 -7.43 1.30
C TRP A 19 0.92 -6.59 0.31
N ARG A 20 2.24 -6.68 0.42
CA ARG A 20 3.17 -5.93 -0.45
C ARG A 20 3.29 -6.62 -1.80
N VAL A 21 2.81 -5.95 -2.84
CA VAL A 21 2.76 -6.51 -4.20
C VAL A 21 4.01 -6.21 -5.01
N ALA A 22 4.67 -5.08 -4.73
CA ALA A 22 5.88 -4.66 -5.43
C ALA A 22 6.70 -3.68 -4.60
N ALA A 23 8.00 -3.63 -4.87
CA ALA A 23 8.91 -2.60 -4.38
C ALA A 23 9.88 -2.21 -5.50
N MET A 24 10.20 -0.93 -5.62
CA MET A 24 11.22 -0.43 -6.53
C MET A 24 11.90 0.82 -5.98
N THR A 25 13.18 0.99 -6.29
CA THR A 25 13.93 2.19 -5.91
C THR A 25 13.82 3.24 -7.00
N LEU A 26 13.43 4.45 -6.62
CA LEU A 26 13.39 5.64 -7.46
C LEU A 26 14.39 6.68 -6.95
N HIS A 27 14.64 7.73 -7.73
CA HIS A 27 15.40 8.89 -7.25
C HIS A 27 14.78 9.54 -6.00
N LEU A 28 13.47 9.40 -5.80
CA LEU A 28 12.72 9.93 -4.65
C LEU A 28 12.75 9.00 -3.43
N GLY A 29 13.25 7.77 -3.55
CA GLY A 29 13.25 6.77 -2.48
C GLY A 29 12.66 5.41 -2.88
N GLU A 30 12.41 4.56 -1.89
CA GLU A 30 11.79 3.25 -2.11
C GLU A 30 10.28 3.40 -2.26
N LYS A 31 9.77 3.13 -3.46
CA LYS A 31 8.35 3.02 -3.74
C LYS A 31 7.88 1.59 -3.47
N THR A 32 6.92 1.42 -2.58
CA THR A 32 6.25 0.16 -2.30
C THR A 32 4.78 0.23 -2.70
N LYS A 33 4.28 -0.83 -3.32
CA LYS A 33 2.86 -1.00 -3.64
C LYS A 33 2.25 -2.03 -2.70
N TRP A 34 1.05 -1.74 -2.24
CA TRP A 34 0.28 -2.56 -1.31
C TRP A 34 -1.11 -2.79 -1.87
N ARG A 35 -1.69 -3.96 -1.58
CA ARG A 35 -3.06 -4.29 -1.99
C ARG A 35 -3.82 -4.87 -0.81
N CYS A 36 -5.09 -4.49 -0.69
CA CYS A 36 -5.99 -5.02 0.32
C CYS A 36 -6.18 -6.54 0.11
N ASN A 37 -6.31 -7.29 1.19
CA ASN A 37 -6.56 -8.73 1.13
C ASN A 37 -8.01 -9.07 0.73
N ASP A 38 -8.97 -8.18 1.03
CA ASP A 38 -10.40 -8.46 0.90
C ASP A 38 -11.08 -7.70 -0.26
N CYS A 39 -10.39 -6.75 -0.89
CA CYS A 39 -10.87 -6.04 -2.07
C CYS A 39 -9.72 -5.66 -3.02
N ASP A 40 -10.05 -5.00 -4.13
CA ASP A 40 -9.08 -4.64 -5.17
C ASP A 40 -8.33 -3.33 -4.91
N TYR A 41 -8.58 -2.65 -3.79
CA TYR A 41 -7.95 -1.37 -3.45
C TYR A 41 -6.42 -1.50 -3.33
N GLY A 42 -5.71 -0.56 -3.94
CA GLY A 42 -4.25 -0.49 -3.92
C GLY A 42 -3.73 0.89 -3.50
N LEU A 43 -2.66 0.91 -2.71
CA LEU A 43 -1.99 2.14 -2.28
C LEU A 43 -0.48 2.08 -2.51
N THR A 44 0.14 3.25 -2.66
CA THR A 44 1.60 3.38 -2.77
C THR A 44 2.15 4.15 -1.58
N ARG A 45 3.34 3.76 -1.11
CA ARG A 45 4.16 4.56 -0.20
C ARG A 45 5.55 4.76 -0.78
N ILE A 46 6.11 5.95 -0.63
CA ILE A 46 7.53 6.23 -0.85
C ILE A 46 8.18 6.31 0.53
N ASN A 47 9.30 5.62 0.78
CA ASN A 47 10.03 5.64 2.07
C ASN A 47 9.19 5.42 3.36
N GLY A 48 7.99 4.84 3.26
CA GLY A 48 7.07 4.69 4.40
C GLY A 48 6.24 5.94 4.72
N ASP A 49 6.27 6.96 3.85
CA ASP A 49 5.46 8.17 3.91
C ASP A 49 3.95 7.86 3.84
N ARG A 50 3.12 8.91 4.03
CA ARG A 50 1.65 8.80 4.05
C ARG A 50 1.14 8.08 2.79
N ALA A 51 0.23 7.12 2.98
CA ALA A 51 -0.33 6.31 1.91
C ALA A 51 -1.18 7.18 0.97
N ASP A 52 -0.74 7.31 -0.27
CA ASP A 52 -1.51 7.95 -1.33
C ASP A 52 -2.25 6.86 -2.13
N PRO A 53 -3.54 7.08 -2.48
CA PRO A 53 -4.29 6.16 -3.34
C PRO A 53 -3.59 5.96 -4.68
N ILE A 54 -3.54 4.72 -5.17
CA ILE A 54 -3.14 4.46 -6.56
C ILE A 54 -4.38 4.71 -7.43
N GLU A 55 -4.52 5.91 -8.00
CA GLU A 55 -5.54 6.12 -9.02
C GLU A 55 -5.20 5.29 -10.27
N ALA A 56 -6.25 4.67 -10.85
CA ALA A 56 -6.17 3.77 -12.01
C ALA A 56 -6.04 4.54 -13.33
#